data_AF-A0A4S4DGG2-F1
#
_entry.id   AF-A0A4S4DGG2-F1
#
_cell.length_a   1.000
_cell.length_b   1.000
_cell.length_c   1.000
_cell.angle_alpha   90.00
_cell.angle_beta   90.00
_cell.angle_gamma   90.00
#
_symmetry.space_group_name_H-M   'P 1'
#
loop_
_entity.id
_entity.type
_entity.pdbx_description
1 polymer ?
#
loop_
_entity_poly.entity_id
_entity_poly.type
_entity_poly.pdbx_seq_one_letter_code
_entity_poly.pdbx_strand_id
1 'polypeptide(L)'
;MFLTLDGTLKILFMDEHVKNLYVSWMLPANRCGIYGVCGPFGVCDKNKSPNCECLKGFGPNSTEDWWKGNWAGGCVRKTEQLCEKNTSSLASSGKAQNDGFWKLSSIKLPDHDEYLYTEDSSGCQQWCLSNYSCVAYAYVTGIHCMVWPGGLVDIQ
;
A
#
# COMPACT_ATOMS: atom_id res chain seq x y z
N MET A 1 -2.15 -2.81 28.27
CA MET A 1 -1.58 -3.37 27.02
C MET A 1 -0.28 -4.08 27.37
N PHE A 2 -0.05 -5.28 26.84
CA PHE A 2 1.19 -6.03 27.06
C PHE A 2 1.54 -6.87 25.83
N LEU A 3 2.83 -7.11 25.62
CA LEU A 3 3.36 -7.96 24.55
C LEU A 3 3.66 -9.35 25.13
N THR A 4 3.20 -10.41 24.47
CA THR A 4 3.49 -11.79 24.87
C THR A 4 4.79 -12.29 24.24
N LEU A 5 5.33 -13.40 24.75
CA LEU A 5 6.60 -13.98 24.29
C LEU A 5 6.57 -14.45 22.82
N ASP A 6 5.40 -14.80 22.30
CA ASP A 6 5.15 -15.13 20.89
C ASP A 6 5.04 -13.89 19.98
N GLY A 7 5.25 -12.68 20.52
CA GLY A 7 5.22 -11.43 19.75
C GLY A 7 3.81 -10.87 19.53
N THR A 8 2.80 -11.40 20.23
CA THR A 8 1.42 -10.95 20.10
C THR A 8 1.12 -9.80 21.07
N LEU A 9 0.64 -8.68 20.55
CA LEU A 9 0.22 -7.56 21.38
C LEU A 9 -1.23 -7.77 21.86
N LYS A 10 -1.46 -7.73 23.18
CA LYS A 10 -2.79 -7.86 23.77
C LYS A 10 -3.18 -6.60 24.54
N ILE A 11 -4.39 -6.10 24.25
CA ILE A 11 -5.00 -5.00 24.99
C ILE A 11 -6.09 -5.58 25.88
N LEU A 12 -5.88 -5.45 27.19
CA LEU A 12 -6.83 -5.87 28.22
C LEU A 12 -7.74 -4.71 28.59
N PHE A 13 -9.00 -5.01 28.82
CA PHE A 13 -9.96 -4.10 29.43
C PHE A 13 -10.54 -4.79 30.67
N MET A 14 -10.94 -3.98 31.65
CA MET A 14 -11.66 -4.48 32.82
C MET A 14 -13.15 -4.57 32.47
N ASP A 15 -13.74 -5.73 32.73
CA ASP A 15 -15.19 -5.84 32.82
C ASP A 15 -15.63 -5.45 34.23
N GLU A 16 -16.32 -4.31 34.35
CA GLU A 16 -16.77 -3.75 35.63
C GLU A 16 -17.86 -4.60 36.30
N HIS A 17 -18.62 -5.38 35.54
CA HIS A 17 -19.71 -6.20 36.10
C HIS A 17 -19.17 -7.42 36.83
N VAL A 18 -18.21 -8.11 36.22
CA VAL A 18 -17.59 -9.32 36.79
C VAL A 18 -16.24 -9.06 37.48
N LYS A 19 -15.77 -7.81 37.45
CA LYS A 19 -14.47 -7.35 37.99
C LYS A 19 -13.30 -8.21 37.51
N ASN A 20 -13.29 -8.52 36.22
CA ASN A 20 -12.27 -9.38 35.63
C ASN A 20 -11.68 -8.76 34.36
N LEU A 21 -10.41 -9.05 34.09
CA LEU A 21 -9.74 -8.60 32.87
C LEU A 21 -10.09 -9.54 31.73
N TYR A 22 -10.39 -8.96 30.56
CA TYR A 22 -10.56 -9.71 29.32
C TYR A 22 -9.71 -9.09 28.20
N VAL A 23 -9.35 -9.92 27.22
CA VAL A 23 -8.64 -9.47 26.02
C VAL A 23 -9.67 -8.85 25.08
N SER A 24 -9.60 -7.54 24.88
CA SER A 24 -10.48 -6.83 23.95
C SER A 24 -9.92 -6.82 22.53
N TRP A 25 -8.61 -6.62 22.40
CA TRP A 25 -7.92 -6.59 21.09
C TRP A 25 -6.62 -7.37 21.13
N MET A 26 -6.27 -7.95 19.98
CA MET A 26 -5.04 -8.71 19.76
C MET A 26 -4.45 -8.36 18.39
N LEU A 27 -3.14 -8.13 18.31
CA LEU A 27 -2.43 -7.88 17.07
C LEU A 27 -1.24 -8.85 16.92
N PRO A 28 -1.02 -9.44 15.72
CA PRO A 28 -1.89 -9.34 14.53
C PRO A 28 -3.18 -10.17 14.69
N ALA A 29 -4.33 -9.60 14.33
CA ALA A 29 -5.63 -10.28 14.48
C ALA A 29 -5.92 -11.32 13.38
N ASN A 30 -5.20 -11.23 12.26
CA ASN A 30 -5.32 -12.09 11.10
C ASN A 30 -4.03 -11.98 10.27
N ARG A 31 -3.93 -12.76 9.19
CA ARG A 31 -2.75 -12.81 8.32
C ARG A 31 -2.37 -11.45 7.71
N CYS A 32 -3.33 -10.56 7.42
CA CYS A 32 -3.05 -9.21 6.92
C CYS A 32 -2.48 -8.26 7.98
N GLY A 33 -2.58 -8.60 9.27
CA GLY A 33 -1.89 -7.86 10.31
C GLY A 33 -0.38 -8.17 10.37
N ILE A 34 0.09 -9.19 9.65
CA ILE A 34 1.51 -9.52 9.54
C ILE A 34 2.13 -8.59 8.50
N TYR A 35 3.15 -7.85 8.93
CA TYR A 35 3.83 -6.86 8.11
C TYR A 35 4.31 -7.44 6.76
N GLY A 36 3.95 -6.78 5.66
CA GLY A 36 4.46 -7.10 4.33
C GLY A 36 4.03 -8.45 3.77
N VAL A 37 2.95 -9.05 4.29
CA VAL A 37 2.53 -10.42 3.93
C VAL A 37 2.24 -10.63 2.42
N CYS A 38 1.85 -9.58 1.71
CA CYS A 38 1.59 -9.61 0.26
C CYS A 38 2.75 -9.11 -0.61
N GLY A 39 3.89 -8.78 0.01
CA GLY A 39 5.05 -8.21 -0.68
C GLY A 39 4.80 -6.82 -1.29
N PRO A 40 5.79 -6.27 -2.01
CA PRO A 40 5.67 -4.97 -2.67
C PRO A 40 4.54 -4.93 -3.71
N PHE A 41 3.81 -3.82 -3.78
CA PHE A 41 2.68 -3.58 -4.69
C PHE A 41 1.53 -4.60 -4.60
N GLY A 42 1.52 -5.43 -3.54
CA GLY A 42 0.41 -6.30 -3.16
C GLY A 42 -0.47 -5.66 -2.08
N VAL A 43 -1.76 -5.97 -2.12
CA VAL A 43 -2.77 -5.56 -1.15
C VAL A 43 -3.31 -6.78 -0.44
N CYS A 44 -3.44 -6.71 0.89
CA CYS A 44 -4.02 -7.78 1.69
C CYS A 44 -5.48 -7.52 2.02
N ASP A 45 -6.40 -8.33 1.52
CA ASP A 45 -7.79 -8.34 1.93
C ASP A 45 -8.09 -9.58 2.78
N LYS A 46 -8.36 -9.36 4.07
CA LYS A 46 -8.70 -10.44 5.01
C LYS A 46 -9.97 -11.20 4.64
N ASN A 47 -10.85 -10.61 3.82
CA ASN A 47 -12.12 -11.19 3.40
C ASN A 47 -12.03 -11.97 2.09
N LYS A 48 -10.89 -11.94 1.39
CA LYS A 48 -10.66 -12.66 0.14
C LYS A 48 -9.85 -13.94 0.35
N SER A 49 -10.02 -14.88 -0.58
CA SER A 49 -9.21 -16.10 -0.68
C SER A 49 -8.78 -16.26 -2.15
N PRO A 50 -7.49 -16.13 -2.48
CA PRO A 50 -6.36 -15.79 -1.58
C PRO A 50 -6.47 -14.38 -0.99
N ASN A 51 -5.84 -14.15 0.17
CA ASN A 51 -5.86 -12.84 0.85
C ASN A 51 -5.09 -11.76 0.08
N CYS A 52 -4.11 -12.13 -0.74
CA CYS A 52 -3.26 -11.18 -1.45
C CYS A 52 -3.69 -11.00 -2.90
N GLU A 53 -3.78 -9.74 -3.33
CA GLU A 53 -3.99 -9.35 -4.72
C GLU A 53 -3.00 -8.26 -5.14
N CYS A 54 -2.62 -8.25 -6.42
CA CYS A 54 -1.80 -7.17 -6.96
C CYS A 54 -2.64 -5.92 -7.18
N LEU A 55 -2.04 -4.75 -6.97
CA LEU A 55 -2.63 -3.48 -7.36
C LEU A 55 -3.04 -3.48 -8.84
N LYS A 56 -4.07 -2.69 -9.16
CA LYS A 56 -4.52 -2.56 -10.55
C LYS A 56 -3.38 -2.05 -11.43
N GLY A 57 -3.13 -2.76 -12.54
CA GLY A 57 -1.99 -2.50 -13.42
C GLY A 57 -0.71 -3.26 -13.04
N PHE A 58 -0.74 -4.06 -11.98
CA PHE A 58 0.35 -4.94 -11.55
C PHE A 58 -0.04 -6.41 -11.69
N GLY A 59 0.97 -7.27 -11.79
CA GLY A 59 0.84 -8.73 -11.81
C GLY A 59 1.90 -9.37 -10.91
N PRO A 60 1.73 -10.64 -10.52
CA PRO A 60 2.69 -11.33 -9.66
C PRO A 60 4.09 -11.33 -10.27
N ASN A 61 5.11 -11.08 -9.44
CA ASN A 61 6.51 -11.19 -9.87
C ASN A 61 6.86 -12.62 -10.30
N SER A 62 6.35 -13.61 -9.56
CA SER A 62 6.44 -15.04 -9.87
C SER A 62 5.05 -15.63 -9.80
N THR A 63 4.52 -16.07 -10.95
CA THR A 63 3.20 -16.72 -11.00
C THR A 63 3.21 -18.02 -10.20
N GLU A 64 4.28 -18.80 -10.28
CA GLU A 64 4.42 -20.06 -9.55
C GLU A 64 4.35 -19.86 -8.03
N ASP A 65 5.11 -18.90 -7.49
CA ASP A 65 5.06 -18.58 -6.06
C ASP A 65 3.68 -18.09 -5.64
N TRP A 66 3.06 -17.24 -6.46
CA TRP A 66 1.74 -16.70 -6.19
C TRP A 66 0.66 -17.77 -6.05
N TRP A 67 0.66 -18.76 -6.95
CA TRP A 67 -0.26 -19.91 -6.91
C TRP A 67 0.01 -20.84 -5.72
N LYS A 68 1.25 -20.90 -5.24
CA LYS A 68 1.62 -21.65 -4.03
C LYS A 68 1.35 -20.88 -2.72
N GLY A 69 0.85 -19.64 -2.81
CA GLY A 69 0.59 -18.79 -1.64
C GLY A 69 1.84 -18.15 -1.03
N ASN A 70 2.93 -18.09 -1.79
CA ASN A 70 4.14 -17.36 -1.47
C ASN A 70 4.11 -15.99 -2.16
N TRP A 71 3.70 -14.96 -1.42
CA TRP A 71 3.55 -13.60 -1.95
C TRP A 71 4.75 -12.69 -1.63
N ALA A 72 5.82 -13.23 -1.05
CA ALA A 72 6.99 -12.44 -0.63
C ALA A 72 7.65 -11.67 -1.79
N GLY A 73 7.60 -12.22 -3.00
CA GLY A 73 8.11 -11.58 -4.21
C GLY A 73 7.26 -10.40 -4.71
N GLY A 74 6.07 -10.21 -4.16
CA GLY A 74 5.16 -9.11 -4.50
C GLY A 74 4.72 -9.10 -5.96
N CYS A 75 4.42 -7.89 -6.41
CA CYS A 75 3.88 -7.60 -7.73
C CYS A 75 4.76 -6.62 -8.49
N VAL A 76 4.76 -6.75 -9.81
CA VAL A 76 5.47 -5.89 -10.75
C VAL A 76 4.48 -5.26 -11.73
N ARG A 77 4.79 -4.06 -12.23
CA ARG A 77 3.92 -3.35 -13.18
C ARG A 77 3.74 -4.22 -14.43
N LYS A 78 2.49 -4.45 -14.86
CA LYS A 78 2.18 -5.05 -16.15
C LYS A 78 2.65 -4.07 -17.22
N THR A 79 3.63 -4.47 -18.00
CA THR A 79 4.37 -3.57 -18.90
C THR A 79 3.44 -2.91 -19.95
N GLU A 80 3.45 -1.58 -20.00
CA GLU A 80 3.54 -0.82 -21.25
C GLU A 80 4.71 0.17 -21.07
N GLN A 81 5.73 0.07 -21.93
CA GLN A 81 6.99 0.83 -21.90
C GLN A 81 6.78 2.34 -22.13
N LEU A 82 6.36 3.10 -21.12
CA LEU A 82 6.16 4.55 -21.27
C LEU A 82 7.22 5.43 -20.61
N CYS A 83 8.08 4.90 -19.74
CA CYS A 83 9.04 5.75 -19.00
C CYS A 83 10.46 5.80 -19.60
N GLU A 84 10.72 5.22 -20.77
CA GLU A 84 12.01 5.31 -21.49
C GLU A 84 11.93 6.04 -22.84
N LYS A 85 11.01 7.00 -23.00
CA LYS A 85 11.12 7.99 -24.08
C LYS A 85 11.69 9.30 -23.56
N ASN A 86 12.99 9.26 -23.28
CA ASN A 86 13.84 10.41 -23.57
C ASN A 86 13.78 10.65 -25.08
N THR A 87 12.85 11.47 -25.55
CA THR A 87 12.96 12.04 -26.90
C THR A 87 12.41 13.45 -26.89
N SER A 88 13.33 14.39 -27.04
CA SER A 88 13.21 15.69 -27.70
C SER A 88 12.52 15.66 -29.09
N SER A 89 11.56 14.77 -29.32
CA SER A 89 10.85 14.60 -30.59
C SER A 89 9.66 13.66 -30.41
N LEU A 90 8.48 14.17 -30.05
CA LEU A 90 7.17 13.58 -30.38
C LEU A 90 6.00 14.52 -30.00
N ALA A 91 6.10 15.78 -30.43
CA ALA A 91 4.90 16.46 -30.88
C ALA A 91 4.53 15.81 -32.23
N SER A 92 3.69 14.76 -32.23
CA SER A 92 2.86 14.27 -33.36
C SER A 92 2.48 12.79 -33.20
N SER A 93 1.43 12.50 -32.42
CA SER A 93 0.43 11.45 -32.68
C SER A 93 -0.51 11.36 -31.48
N GLY A 94 -1.79 11.61 -31.71
CA GLY A 94 -2.82 11.76 -30.69
C GLY A 94 -3.08 10.49 -29.87
N LYS A 95 -2.42 10.39 -28.72
CA LYS A 95 -2.86 9.87 -27.41
C LYS A 95 -1.60 9.59 -26.60
N ALA A 96 -0.97 10.65 -26.08
CA ALA A 96 -0.09 10.49 -24.94
C ALA A 96 -0.98 10.03 -23.78
N GLN A 97 -0.84 8.77 -23.38
CA GLN A 97 -1.47 8.28 -22.16
C GLN A 97 -0.73 8.96 -21.02
N ASN A 98 -1.24 10.10 -20.54
CA ASN A 98 -0.64 10.82 -19.42
C ASN A 98 -0.48 9.82 -18.27
N ASP A 99 0.73 9.69 -17.72
CA ASP A 99 0.93 8.96 -16.48
C ASP A 99 -0.05 9.50 -15.44
N GLY A 100 -0.86 8.61 -14.87
CA GLY A 100 -1.99 8.95 -14.03
C GLY A 100 -2.14 7.93 -12.91
N PHE A 101 -2.83 8.34 -11.84
CA PHE A 101 -2.96 7.52 -10.64
C PHE A 101 -4.32 6.83 -10.59
N TRP A 102 -4.31 5.55 -10.20
CA TRP A 102 -5.54 4.88 -9.78
C TRP A 102 -5.88 5.28 -8.36
N LYS A 103 -7.08 5.84 -8.16
CA LYS A 103 -7.57 6.12 -6.82
C LYS A 103 -7.93 4.80 -6.10
N LEU A 104 -7.27 4.55 -4.98
CA LEU A 104 -7.62 3.49 -4.03
C LEU A 104 -8.44 4.11 -2.89
N SER A 105 -9.43 3.38 -2.39
CA SER A 105 -10.31 3.82 -1.30
C SER A 105 -10.37 2.75 -0.22
N SER A 106 -10.58 3.16 1.03
CA SER A 106 -10.75 2.25 2.17
C SER A 106 -9.56 1.32 2.40
N ILE A 107 -8.36 1.80 2.12
CA ILE A 107 -7.11 1.08 2.38
C ILE A 107 -6.39 1.63 3.61
N LYS A 108 -5.63 0.77 4.28
CA LYS A 108 -4.51 1.17 5.12
C LYS A 108 -3.40 1.70 4.21
N LEU A 109 -2.87 2.88 4.52
CA LEU A 109 -1.77 3.46 3.75
C LEU A 109 -0.50 2.60 3.85
N PRO A 110 0.29 2.51 2.77
CA PRO A 110 1.57 1.81 2.80
C PRO A 110 2.56 2.45 3.78
N ASP A 111 3.55 1.68 4.20
CA ASP A 111 4.65 2.17 5.05
C ASP A 111 5.67 2.98 4.22
N HIS A 112 6.60 3.66 4.91
CA HIS A 112 7.72 4.42 4.34
C HIS A 112 7.29 5.57 3.42
N ASP A 113 6.28 6.33 3.84
CA ASP A 113 5.94 7.58 3.20
C ASP A 113 6.97 8.68 3.50
N GLU A 114 7.07 9.63 2.59
CA GLU A 114 7.69 10.93 2.84
C GLU A 114 6.60 11.98 3.02
N TYR A 115 6.72 12.73 4.11
CA TYR A 115 5.82 13.84 4.40
C TYR A 115 6.16 15.06 3.53
N LEU A 116 5.15 15.64 2.91
CA LEU A 116 5.24 16.93 2.23
C LEU A 116 4.15 17.87 2.72
N TYR A 117 4.51 19.13 2.92
CA TYR A 117 3.51 20.15 3.17
C TYR A 117 2.93 20.67 1.86
N THR A 118 1.64 20.44 1.64
CA THR A 118 0.87 21.04 0.55
C THR A 118 -0.44 21.57 1.10
N GLU A 119 -0.92 22.69 0.56
CA GLU A 119 -2.19 23.31 0.99
C GLU A 119 -3.40 22.42 0.67
N ASP A 120 -3.32 21.66 -0.43
CA ASP A 120 -4.37 20.74 -0.85
C ASP A 120 -3.81 19.47 -1.53
N SER A 121 -4.73 18.57 -1.91
CA SER A 121 -4.40 17.31 -2.57
C SER A 121 -3.87 17.47 -4.00
N SER A 122 -4.16 18.59 -4.66
CA SER A 122 -3.70 18.86 -6.02
C SER A 122 -2.19 19.13 -6.04
N GLY A 123 -1.68 19.85 -5.04
CA GLY A 123 -0.24 20.05 -4.87
C GLY A 123 0.51 18.73 -4.66
N CYS A 124 -0.08 17.82 -3.87
CA CYS A 124 0.49 16.50 -3.62
C CYS A 124 0.59 15.66 -4.91
N GLN A 125 -0.49 15.65 -5.69
CA GLN A 125 -0.53 14.98 -6.98
C GLN A 125 0.48 15.57 -7.96
N GLN A 126 0.55 16.90 -8.06
CA GLN A 126 1.43 17.59 -8.99
C GLN A 126 2.91 17.37 -8.66
N TRP A 127 3.26 17.35 -7.38
CA TRP A 127 4.60 16.98 -6.95
C TRP A 127 4.97 15.57 -7.40
N CYS A 128 4.07 14.60 -7.16
CA CYS A 128 4.32 13.21 -7.54
C CYS A 128 4.44 13.06 -9.06
N LEU A 129 3.59 13.72 -9.85
CA LEU A 129 3.71 13.76 -11.32
C LEU A 129 5.01 14.38 -11.81
N SER A 130 5.59 15.33 -11.05
CA SER A 130 6.86 15.99 -11.40
C SER A 130 8.09 15.20 -10.98
N ASN A 131 7.93 14.16 -10.14
CA ASN A 131 9.00 13.32 -9.65
C ASN A 131 8.89 11.91 -10.23
N TYR A 132 9.79 11.58 -11.16
CA TYR A 132 9.80 10.30 -11.87
C TYR A 132 9.95 9.06 -10.96
N SER A 133 10.43 9.23 -9.73
CA SER A 133 10.53 8.13 -8.77
C SER A 133 9.25 7.96 -7.95
N CYS A 134 8.36 8.95 -7.93
CA CYS A 134 7.13 8.89 -7.16
C CYS A 134 6.13 7.93 -7.79
N VAL A 135 5.67 6.94 -7.02
CA VAL A 135 4.73 5.91 -7.49
C VAL A 135 3.34 6.05 -6.88
N ALA A 136 3.19 6.77 -5.77
CA ALA A 136 1.92 7.02 -5.12
C ALA A 136 1.95 8.29 -4.27
N TYR A 137 0.75 8.81 -3.97
CA TYR A 137 0.55 9.87 -3.01
C TYR A 137 -0.80 9.68 -2.29
N ALA A 138 -0.93 10.29 -1.13
CA ALA A 138 -2.16 10.39 -0.37
C ALA A 138 -2.27 11.77 0.26
N TYR A 139 -3.50 12.29 0.34
CA TYR A 139 -3.80 13.50 1.09
C TYR A 139 -4.80 13.15 2.18
N VAL A 140 -4.38 13.29 3.44
CA VAL A 140 -5.21 12.98 4.60
C VAL A 140 -5.46 14.27 5.37
N THR A 141 -6.73 14.62 5.58
CA THR A 141 -7.09 15.82 6.35
C THR A 141 -6.46 15.78 7.75
N GLY A 142 -5.68 16.81 8.09
CA GLY A 142 -4.94 16.92 9.35
C GLY A 142 -3.52 16.36 9.31
N ILE A 143 -3.19 15.48 8.36
CA ILE A 143 -1.81 15.03 8.10
C ILE A 143 -1.23 15.74 6.86
N HIS A 144 -2.04 16.19 5.91
CA HIS A 144 -1.63 16.75 4.61
C HIS A 144 -1.08 15.67 3.66
N CYS A 145 0.01 15.96 2.94
CA CYS A 145 0.49 15.17 1.81
C CYS A 145 1.53 14.15 2.25
N MET A 146 1.33 12.91 1.81
CA MET A 146 2.24 11.79 1.97
C MET A 146 2.55 11.24 0.57
N VAL A 147 3.82 11.02 0.26
CA VAL A 147 4.27 10.53 -1.05
C VAL A 147 5.19 9.34 -0.92
N TRP A 148 5.24 8.49 -1.94
CA TRP A 148 6.10 7.30 -1.97
C TRP A 148 7.02 7.33 -3.20
N PRO A 149 8.32 7.65 -3.03
CA PRO A 149 9.31 7.61 -4.11
C PRO A 149 9.86 6.20 -4.42
N GLY A 150 9.19 5.14 -3.96
CA GLY A 150 9.67 3.76 -4.08
C GLY A 150 8.55 2.73 -3.96
N GLY A 151 8.90 1.48 -3.64
CA GLY A 151 7.92 0.39 -3.55
C GLY A 151 6.83 0.64 -2.50
N LEU A 152 5.60 0.22 -2.80
CA LEU A 152 4.50 0.26 -1.84
C LEU A 152 4.45 -1.04 -1.06
N VAL A 153 4.52 -0.99 0.27
CA VAL A 153 4.52 -2.19 1.13
C VAL A 153 3.50 -2.06 2.25
N ASP A 154 3.01 -3.21 2.72
CA ASP A 154 2.10 -3.31 3.88
C ASP A 154 0.71 -2.67 3.71
N ILE A 155 0.18 -2.71 2.48
CA ILE A 155 -1.17 -2.23 2.14
C ILE A 155 -2.22 -3.29 2.54
N GLN A 156 -3.33 -2.83 3.11
CA GLN A 156 -4.49 -3.65 3.51
C GLN A 156 -5.81 -2.99 3.12
#